data_AF-A0A158KDA1-F1
#
_entry.id   AF-A0A158KDA1-F1
#
_cell.length_a   1.000
_cell.length_b   1.000
_cell.length_c   1.000
_cell.angle_alpha   90.00
_cell.angle_beta   90.00
_cell.angle_gamma   90.00
#
_symmetry.space_group_name_H-M   'P 1'
#
loop_
_entity.id
_entity.type
_entity.pdbx_description
1 polymer ?
#
loop_
_entity_poly.entity_id
_entity_poly.type
_entity_poly.pdbx_seq_one_letter_code
_entity_poly.pdbx_strand_id
1 'polypeptide(L)' 'MCHNITIPALLVRGAQSDVVTTGGIDELRERLPQLEVGTVPGAGHMIAGDRNEAFNGAILPFLERHMSA' A
#
# COMPACT_ATOMS: atom_id res chain seq x y z
N MET A 1 -16.04 0.50 -6.83
CA MET A 1 -16.31 1.79 -7.51
C MET A 1 -15.20 2.77 -7.15
N CYS A 2 -14.06 2.68 -7.85
CA CYS A 2 -12.85 3.48 -7.53
C CYS A 2 -12.50 4.47 -8.65
N HIS A 3 -13.31 4.53 -9.72
CA HIS A 3 -12.97 5.20 -10.98
C HIS A 3 -12.76 6.73 -10.88
N ASN A 4 -13.11 7.34 -9.75
CA ASN A 4 -12.94 8.78 -9.50
C ASN A 4 -11.73 9.10 -8.60
N ILE A 5 -10.98 8.10 -8.13
CA ILE A 5 -9.72 8.34 -7.45
C ILE A 5 -8.67 8.55 -8.54
N THR A 6 -8.30 9.80 -8.76
CA THR A 6 -7.30 10.22 -9.75
C THR A 6 -6.01 10.74 -9.12
N ILE A 7 -5.99 10.85 -7.79
CA ILE A 7 -4.81 11.23 -7.01
C ILE A 7 -3.86 10.04 -6.84
N PRO A 8 -2.57 10.29 -6.51
CA PRO A 8 -1.65 9.23 -6.12
C PRO A 8 -2.21 8.40 -4.97
N ALA A 9 -2.06 7.07 -5.06
CA ALA A 9 -2.59 6.13 -4.08
C ALA A 9 -1.57 5.03 -3.79
N LEU A 10 -1.37 4.74 -2.51
CA LEU A 10 -0.52 3.65 -2.03
C LEU A 10 -1.35 2.65 -1.23
N LEU A 11 -1.34 1.39 -1.63
CA LEU A 11 -1.81 0.27 -0.83
C LEU A 11 -0.62 -0.33 -0.07
N VAL A 12 -0.68 -0.33 1.27
CA VAL A 12 0.33 -0.99 2.11
C VAL A 12 -0.25 -2.27 2.69
N ARG A 13 0.47 -3.40 2.53
CA ARG A 13 0.07 -4.70 3.09
C ARG A 13 1.22 -5.39 3.81
N GLY A 14 0.88 -6.25 4.77
CA GLY A 14 1.82 -7.19 5.35
C GLY A 14 2.03 -8.38 4.41
N ALA A 15 3.27 -8.85 4.31
CA ALA A 15 3.60 -10.02 3.50
C ALA A 15 2.92 -11.31 4.00
N GLN A 16 2.58 -11.38 5.29
CA GLN A 16 1.91 -12.52 5.94
C GLN A 16 0.40 -12.30 6.12
N SER A 17 -0.15 -11.24 5.52
CA SER A 17 -1.60 -10.99 5.53
C SER A 17 -2.29 -11.82 4.46
N ASP A 18 -3.29 -12.61 4.86
CA ASP A 18 -4.12 -13.39 3.93
C ASP A 18 -5.37 -12.61 3.45
N VAL A 19 -5.65 -11.45 4.05
CA VAL A 19 -6.83 -10.63 3.72
C VAL A 19 -6.62 -9.83 2.44
N VAL A 20 -5.41 -9.28 2.23
CA VAL A 20 -5.07 -8.59 0.98
C VAL A 20 -4.32 -9.56 0.07
N THR A 21 -5.02 -10.17 -0.87
CA THR A 21 -4.44 -11.16 -1.79
C THR A 21 -3.84 -10.51 -3.04
N THR A 22 -2.99 -11.23 -3.77
CA THR A 22 -2.48 -10.75 -5.07
C THR A 22 -3.61 -10.47 -6.07
N GLY A 23 -4.61 -11.36 -6.14
CA GLY A 23 -5.77 -11.15 -7.01
C GLY A 23 -6.55 -9.88 -6.66
N GLY A 24 -6.75 -9.58 -5.37
CA GLY A 24 -7.38 -8.33 -4.96
C GLY A 24 -6.56 -7.08 -5.29
N ILE A 25 -5.22 -7.18 -5.27
CA ILE A 25 -4.33 -6.09 -5.71
C ILE A 25 -4.46 -5.87 -7.21
N ASP A 26 -4.52 -6.95 -8.00
CA ASP A 26 -4.65 -6.87 -9.45
C ASP A 26 -6.01 -6.25 -9.84
N GLU A 27 -7.11 -6.68 -9.21
CA GLU A 27 -8.43 -6.07 -9.37
C GLU A 27 -8.44 -4.57 -9.00
N LEU A 28 -7.67 -4.18 -7.98
CA LEU A 28 -7.57 -2.78 -7.59
C LEU A 28 -6.75 -1.98 -8.60
N ARG A 29 -5.67 -2.54 -9.16
CA ARG A 29 -4.86 -1.91 -10.22
C ARG A 29 -5.64 -1.70 -11.51
N GLU A 30 -6.52 -2.64 -11.88
CA GLU A 30 -7.40 -2.46 -13.04
C GLU A 30 -8.30 -1.21 -12.90
N ARG A 31 -8.68 -0.88 -11.65
CA ARG A 31 -9.55 0.27 -11.34
C ARG A 31 -8.78 1.54 -11.00
N LEU A 32 -7.55 1.40 -10.51
CA LEU A 32 -6.64 2.47 -10.09
C LEU A 32 -5.28 2.26 -10.78
N PRO A 33 -5.12 2.65 -12.05
CA PRO A 33 -3.87 2.42 -12.79
C PRO A 33 -2.64 3.07 -12.14
N GLN A 34 -2.84 4.13 -11.35
CA GLN A 34 -1.81 4.82 -10.60
C GLN A 34 -1.49 4.20 -9.22
N LEU A 35 -2.08 3.04 -8.89
CA LEU A 35 -1.88 2.40 -7.59
C LEU A 35 -0.44 1.91 -7.41
N GLU A 36 0.22 2.45 -6.41
CA GLU A 36 1.48 1.94 -5.87
C GLU A 36 1.19 0.90 -4.78
N VAL A 37 2.07 -0.09 -4.61
CA VAL A 37 1.91 -1.14 -3.59
C VAL A 37 3.19 -1.28 -2.77
N GLY A 38 3.08 -1.07 -1.46
CA GLY A 38 4.13 -1.31 -0.48
C GLY A 38 3.88 -2.63 0.26
N THR A 39 4.86 -3.54 0.24
CA THR A 39 4.78 -4.79 1.02
C THR A 39 5.73 -4.74 2.20
N VAL A 40 5.23 -5.00 3.40
CA VAL A 40 6.01 -5.00 4.64
C VAL A 40 6.38 -6.44 5.01
N PRO A 41 7.67 -6.82 4.93
CA PRO A 41 8.11 -8.19 5.23
C PRO A 41 7.91 -8.55 6.69
N GLY A 42 7.44 -9.77 6.96
CA GLY A 42 7.26 -10.30 8.31
C GLY A 42 6.23 -9.56 9.16
N ALA A 43 5.24 -8.94 8.52
CA ALA A 43 4.08 -8.33 9.17
C ALA A 43 2.79 -9.01 8.70
N GLY A 44 1.84 -9.15 9.63
CA GLY A 44 0.49 -9.62 9.37
C GLY A 44 -0.44 -8.45 9.03
N HIS A 45 -1.51 -8.29 9.81
CA HIS A 45 -2.50 -7.22 9.60
C HIS A 45 -2.19 -5.93 10.37
N MET A 46 -1.49 -6.04 11.50
CA MET A 46 -1.15 -4.90 12.35
C MET A 46 0.22 -4.34 11.97
N ILE A 47 0.39 -3.98 10.70
CA ILE A 47 1.70 -3.75 10.08
C ILE A 47 2.54 -2.70 10.82
N ALA A 48 1.94 -1.60 11.25
CA ALA A 48 2.62 -0.56 12.02
C ALA A 48 2.98 -1.02 13.45
N GLY A 49 2.19 -1.90 14.05
CA GLY A 49 2.47 -2.50 15.37
C GLY A 49 3.53 -3.60 15.30
N ASP A 50 3.51 -4.42 14.26
CA ASP A 50 4.41 -5.55 14.06
C ASP A 50 5.81 -5.09 13.62
N ARG A 51 5.87 -4.18 12.62
CA ARG A 51 7.10 -3.81 11.91
C ARG A 51 7.10 -2.34 11.53
N ASN A 52 7.04 -1.46 12.54
CA ASN A 52 6.94 -0.01 12.36
C ASN A 52 8.02 0.59 11.43
N GLU A 53 9.28 0.18 11.58
CA GLU A 53 10.38 0.66 10.70
C GLU A 53 10.16 0.30 9.23
N ALA A 54 9.76 -0.95 8.96
CA ALA A 54 9.51 -1.41 7.59
C ALA A 54 8.21 -0.81 7.01
N PHE A 55 7.22 -0.55 7.86
CA PHE A 55 6.04 0.23 7.49
C PHE A 55 6.41 1.66 7.09
N ASN A 56 7.21 2.36 7.90
CA ASN A 56 7.73 3.69 7.60
C ASN A 56 8.52 3.72 6.29
N GLY A 57 9.36 2.70 6.05
CA GLY A 57 10.08 2.54 4.78
C GLY A 57 9.17 2.39 3.55
N ALA A 58 7.94 1.89 3.73
CA ALA A 58 6.96 1.81 2.64
C ALA A 58 6.20 3.13 2.43
N ILE A 59 5.87 3.86 3.51
CA ILE A 59 5.03 5.06 3.42
C ILE A 59 5.83 6.35 3.14
N LEU A 60 6.99 6.54 3.76
CA LEU A 60 7.72 7.81 3.71
C LEU A 60 8.16 8.16 2.28
N PRO A 61 8.72 7.25 1.47
CA PRO A 61 9.11 7.59 0.10
C PRO A 61 7.91 8.01 -0.77
N PHE A 62 6.74 7.41 -0.54
CA PHE A 62 5.52 7.79 -1.25
C PHE A 62 5.09 9.21 -0.87
N LEU A 63 5.10 9.53 0.43
CA LEU A 63 4.79 10.87 0.92
C LEU A 63 5.80 11.91 0.40
N GLU A 64 7.10 11.62 0.40
CA GLU A 64 8.12 12.53 -0.15
C GLU A 64 7.91 12.84 -1.63
N ARG A 65 7.39 11.88 -2.42
CA ARG A 65 7.10 12.11 -3.85
C ARG A 65 5.84 12.94 -4.10
N HIS A 66 4.83 12.83 -3.23
CA HIS A 66 3.47 13.30 -3.51
C HIS A 66 2.94 14.35 -2.54
N MET A 67 3.62 14.60 -1.42
CA MET A 67 3.33 15.72 -0.54
C MET A 67 4.18 16.92 -0.96
N SER A 68 3.51 17.98 -1.41
CA SER A 68 4.13 19.30 -1.45
C SER A 68 4.25 19.85 -0.01
N ALA A 69 5.34 20.57 0.26
CA ALA A 69 5.54 21.30 1.51
C ALA A 69 4.45 22.35 1.76
#